data_AF-A0A6N4QTS6-F1
#
_entry.id   AF-A0A6N4QTS6-F1
#
_cell.length_a   1.000
_cell.length_b   1.000
_cell.length_c   1.000
_cell.angle_alpha   90.00
_cell.angle_beta   90.00
_cell.angle_gamma   90.00
#
_symmetry.space_group_name_H-M   'P 1'
#
loop_
_entity.id
_entity.type
_entity.pdbx_description
1 polymer ?
#
loop_
_entity_poly.entity_id
_entity_poly.type
_entity_poly.pdbx_seq_one_letter_code
_entity_poly.pdbx_strand_id
1 'polypeptide(L)'
;MEKIRNRIINSKQRKTFAIPFEEKSSERFHIYINNLYSKNQSPIYIWTELGNDCGIYEINSILEFNFNFPFKVNSEGIIVLLAKNFQNKITLDFSENYNEQFIEIEILGENWNEIEY
;
A
#
# COMPACT_ATOMS: atom_id res chain seq x y z
N MET A 1 35.24 -5.55 9.27
CA MET A 1 33.93 -5.21 9.88
C MET A 1 33.22 -4.04 9.21
N GLU A 2 33.89 -3.23 8.38
CA GLU A 2 33.31 -2.03 7.75
C GLU A 2 32.53 -2.29 6.45
N LYS A 3 32.74 -3.44 5.80
CA LYS A 3 32.11 -3.79 4.51
C LYS A 3 30.68 -4.34 4.62
N ILE A 4 30.22 -4.69 5.82
CA ILE A 4 28.83 -5.18 6.03
C ILE A 4 27.88 -3.99 6.26
N ARG A 5 28.38 -2.86 6.80
CA ARG A 5 27.58 -1.66 7.06
C ARG A 5 27.13 -0.96 5.77
N ASN A 6 27.92 -1.06 4.70
CA ASN A 6 27.62 -0.46 3.40
C ASN A 6 26.69 -1.32 2.50
N ARG A 7 26.26 -2.51 2.95
CA ARG A 7 25.32 -3.37 2.19
C ARG A 7 23.85 -3.18 2.58
N ILE A 8 23.57 -2.49 3.68
CA ILE A 8 22.22 -2.29 4.24
C ILE A 8 21.56 -1.02 3.69
N ILE A 9 22.34 -0.11 3.07
CA ILE A 9 21.85 1.14 2.46
C ILE A 9 21.60 0.93 0.96
N ASN A 10 20.76 -0.05 0.66
CA ASN A 10 19.80 0.03 -0.43
C ASN A 10 18.46 -0.18 0.29
N SER A 11 17.92 0.78 1.06
CA SER A 11 17.13 1.92 0.57
C SER A 11 16.38 1.67 -0.75
N LYS A 12 16.04 0.40 -1.06
CA LYS A 12 15.16 0.05 -2.16
C LYS A 12 13.93 0.94 -2.04
N GLN A 13 13.73 1.72 -3.09
CA GLN A 13 13.00 2.98 -3.15
C GLN A 13 11.75 2.94 -2.27
N ARG A 14 11.54 3.98 -1.47
CA ARG A 14 10.32 4.18 -0.68
C ARG A 14 9.75 5.52 -1.10
N LYS A 15 8.47 5.55 -1.43
CA LYS A 15 7.73 6.77 -1.70
C LYS A 15 6.56 6.85 -0.75
N THR A 16 6.40 7.99 -0.12
CA THR A 16 5.28 8.26 0.79
C THR A 16 4.60 9.55 0.37
N PHE A 17 3.28 9.54 0.37
CA PHE A 17 2.46 10.72 0.15
C PHE A 17 1.14 10.57 0.90
N ALA A 18 0.50 11.68 1.23
CA ALA A 18 -0.80 11.70 1.90
C ALA A 18 -1.84 12.36 1.01
N ILE A 19 -3.07 11.85 1.07
CA ILE A 19 -4.24 12.42 0.39
C ILE A 19 -5.42 12.49 1.38
N PRO A 20 -6.41 13.37 1.15
CA PRO A 20 -7.70 13.27 1.83
C PRO A 20 -8.29 11.87 1.66
N PHE A 21 -8.86 11.29 2.72
CA PHE A 21 -9.32 9.90 2.71
C PHE A 21 -10.29 9.58 1.56
N GLU A 22 -11.17 10.52 1.22
CA GLU A 22 -12.15 10.35 0.13
C GLU A 22 -11.52 10.37 -1.28
N GLU A 23 -10.30 10.91 -1.44
CA GLU A 23 -9.62 10.97 -2.74
C GLU A 23 -9.27 9.57 -3.28
N LYS A 24 -9.22 8.54 -2.43
CA LYS A 24 -9.04 7.14 -2.86
C LYS A 24 -10.18 6.61 -3.76
N SER A 25 -11.30 7.32 -3.80
CA SER A 25 -12.45 7.03 -4.67
C SER A 25 -12.40 7.82 -5.99
N SER A 26 -11.39 8.69 -6.18
CA SER A 26 -11.27 9.56 -7.35
C SER A 26 -10.77 8.82 -8.59
N GLU A 27 -11.06 9.36 -9.77
CA GLU A 27 -10.52 8.85 -11.04
C GLU A 27 -9.00 8.87 -11.07
N ARG A 28 -8.36 9.91 -10.53
CA ARG A 28 -6.89 10.00 -10.42
C ARG A 28 -6.32 8.82 -9.65
N PHE A 29 -6.92 8.48 -8.50
CA PHE A 29 -6.49 7.35 -7.70
C PHE A 29 -6.71 6.01 -8.42
N HIS A 30 -7.84 5.84 -9.10
CA HIS A 30 -8.06 4.65 -9.93
C HIS A 30 -7.02 4.51 -11.05
N ILE A 31 -6.65 5.60 -11.73
CA ILE A 31 -5.59 5.59 -12.75
C ILE A 31 -4.25 5.19 -12.12
N TYR A 32 -3.93 5.72 -10.94
CA TYR A 32 -2.72 5.36 -10.21
C TYR A 32 -2.65 3.85 -9.92
N ILE A 33 -3.72 3.27 -9.37
CA ILE A 33 -3.79 1.82 -9.08
C ILE A 33 -3.68 0.98 -10.37
N ASN A 34 -4.30 1.41 -11.47
CA ASN A 34 -4.14 0.74 -12.77
C ASN A 34 -2.68 0.77 -13.27
N ASN A 35 -1.98 1.89 -13.09
CA ASN A 35 -0.57 2.00 -13.44
C ASN A 35 0.30 1.07 -12.58
N LEU A 36 0.02 0.94 -11.27
CA LEU A 36 0.68 -0.04 -10.40
C LEU A 36 0.46 -1.49 -10.89
N TYR A 37 -0.78 -1.83 -11.25
CA TYR A 37 -1.11 -3.15 -11.79
C TYR A 37 -0.37 -3.45 -13.11
N SER A 38 -0.26 -2.46 -14.00
CA SER A 38 0.47 -2.61 -15.28
C SER A 38 1.94 -3.00 -15.09
N LYS A 39 2.54 -2.63 -13.95
CA LYS A 39 3.94 -2.92 -13.57
C LYS A 39 4.12 -4.20 -12.75
N ASN A 40 3.08 -4.66 -12.06
CA ASN A 40 3.09 -5.93 -11.34
C ASN A 40 1.68 -6.52 -11.25
N GLN A 41 1.47 -7.64 -11.94
CA GLN A 41 0.20 -8.36 -11.99
C GLN A 41 0.15 -9.56 -11.01
N SER A 42 1.14 -9.67 -10.11
CA SER A 42 1.15 -10.74 -9.12
C SER A 42 -0.08 -10.66 -8.21
N PRO A 43 -0.58 -11.81 -7.71
CA PRO A 43 -1.55 -11.84 -6.63
C PRO A 43 -1.11 -11.01 -5.43
N ILE A 44 -2.07 -10.51 -4.67
CA ILE A 44 -1.84 -9.62 -3.54
C ILE A 44 -2.29 -10.31 -2.26
N TYR A 45 -1.43 -10.28 -1.26
CA TYR A 45 -1.77 -10.60 0.13
C TYR A 45 -2.29 -9.34 0.82
N ILE A 46 -3.45 -9.44 1.45
CA ILE A 46 -4.04 -8.41 2.28
C ILE A 46 -3.73 -8.72 3.74
N TRP A 47 -3.00 -7.82 4.39
CA TRP A 47 -2.73 -7.88 5.81
C TRP A 47 -3.41 -6.73 6.54
N THR A 48 -4.05 -7.07 7.65
CA THR A 48 -4.53 -6.18 8.69
C THR A 48 -4.09 -6.77 10.03
N GLU A 49 -4.23 -6.02 11.13
CA GLU A 49 -3.86 -6.53 12.45
C GLU A 49 -4.58 -7.84 12.81
N LEU A 50 -5.89 -7.94 12.54
CA LEU A 50 -6.68 -9.15 12.74
C LEU A 50 -6.19 -10.35 11.90
N GLY A 51 -5.45 -10.09 10.82
CA GLY A 51 -4.81 -11.13 10.02
C GLY A 51 -3.72 -11.89 10.77
N ASN A 52 -3.22 -11.36 11.89
CA ASN A 52 -2.30 -12.09 12.77
C ASN A 52 -3.00 -13.26 13.49
N ASP A 53 -4.30 -13.16 13.73
CA ASP A 53 -5.11 -14.19 14.38
C ASP A 53 -5.82 -15.10 13.36
N CYS A 54 -6.41 -14.48 12.33
CA CYS A 54 -7.25 -15.17 11.34
C CYS A 54 -6.50 -15.63 10.08
N GLY A 55 -5.24 -15.23 9.93
CA GLY A 55 -4.45 -15.45 8.72
C GLY A 55 -4.62 -14.35 7.68
N ILE A 56 -3.76 -14.39 6.67
CA ILE A 56 -3.68 -13.42 5.57
C ILE A 56 -4.56 -13.89 4.42
N TYR A 57 -5.27 -12.95 3.78
CA TYR A 57 -6.13 -13.22 2.64
C TYR A 57 -5.41 -12.93 1.31
N GLU A 58 -5.63 -13.73 0.27
CA GLU A 58 -5.06 -13.54 -1.08
C GLU A 58 -6.15 -13.15 -2.08
N ILE A 59 -5.86 -12.17 -2.93
CA ILE A 59 -6.66 -11.77 -4.10
C ILE A 59 -5.81 -11.86 -5.37
N ASN A 60 -6.43 -12.01 -6.55
CA ASN A 60 -5.67 -12.28 -7.79
C ASN A 60 -4.87 -11.07 -8.28
N SER A 61 -5.28 -9.85 -7.92
CA SER A 61 -4.57 -8.63 -8.30
C SER A 61 -4.94 -7.45 -7.39
N ILE A 62 -4.15 -6.38 -7.44
CA ILE A 62 -4.44 -5.13 -6.71
C ILE A 62 -5.76 -4.48 -7.18
N LEU A 63 -6.22 -4.77 -8.40
CA LEU A 63 -7.49 -4.24 -8.93
C LEU A 63 -8.72 -4.84 -8.25
N GLU A 64 -8.60 -6.02 -7.62
CA GLU A 64 -9.70 -6.65 -6.88
C GLU A 64 -9.88 -6.06 -5.48
N PHE A 65 -8.90 -5.29 -4.98
CA PHE A 65 -9.03 -4.65 -3.68
C PHE A 65 -10.03 -3.50 -3.76
N ASN A 66 -11.03 -3.50 -2.87
CA ASN A 66 -12.02 -2.43 -2.79
C ASN A 66 -11.45 -1.20 -2.08
N PHE A 67 -10.83 -0.27 -2.81
CA PHE A 67 -10.34 1.00 -2.26
C PHE A 67 -11.46 1.93 -1.78
N ASN A 68 -12.73 1.70 -2.15
CA ASN A 68 -13.88 2.47 -1.68
C ASN A 68 -14.39 2.03 -0.29
N PHE A 69 -13.51 1.42 0.51
CA PHE A 69 -13.85 1.04 1.88
C PHE A 69 -14.15 2.27 2.76
N PRO A 70 -15.06 2.16 3.75
CA PRO A 70 -15.37 3.25 4.67
C PRO A 70 -14.24 3.43 5.70
N PHE A 71 -14.05 4.65 6.22
CA PHE A 71 -12.98 4.97 7.20
C PHE A 71 -12.97 4.03 8.42
N LYS A 72 -14.15 3.63 8.90
CA LYS A 72 -14.29 2.77 10.09
C LYS A 72 -14.16 1.27 9.80
N VAL A 73 -13.71 0.86 8.61
CA VAL A 73 -13.60 -0.56 8.24
C VAL A 73 -12.58 -1.33 9.09
N ASN A 74 -11.52 -0.67 9.53
CA ASN A 74 -10.48 -1.24 10.37
C ASN A 74 -10.12 -0.23 11.47
N SER A 75 -10.26 -0.62 12.74
CA SER A 75 -10.01 0.24 13.89
C SER A 75 -8.55 0.69 13.99
N GLU A 76 -7.63 -0.15 13.51
CA GLU A 76 -6.19 0.06 13.64
C GLU A 76 -5.63 1.03 12.59
N GLY A 77 -6.44 1.47 11.63
CA GLY A 77 -6.02 2.47 10.64
C GLY A 77 -5.05 1.96 9.57
N ILE A 78 -4.56 0.71 9.66
CA ILE A 78 -3.50 0.22 8.77
C ILE A 78 -3.99 -0.97 7.94
N ILE A 79 -3.80 -0.89 6.62
CA ILE A 79 -3.97 -2.01 5.67
C ILE A 79 -2.69 -2.13 4.85
N VAL A 80 -2.16 -3.35 4.72
CA VAL A 80 -0.98 -3.62 3.90
C VAL A 80 -1.38 -4.54 2.75
N LEU A 81 -1.02 -4.16 1.53
CA LEU A 81 -1.13 -5.00 0.35
C LEU A 81 0.27 -5.37 -0.13
N LEU A 82 0.58 -6.66 -0.10
CA LEU A 82 1.90 -7.19 -0.44
C LEU A 82 1.79 -8.08 -1.68
N ALA A 83 2.53 -7.77 -2.74
CA ALA A 83 2.59 -8.64 -3.90
C ALA A 83 3.18 -10.00 -3.52
N LYS A 84 2.58 -11.09 -4.00
CA LYS A 84 2.95 -12.48 -3.67
C LYS A 84 4.39 -12.85 -4.09
N ASN A 85 4.95 -12.12 -5.04
CA ASN A 85 6.35 -12.23 -5.44
C ASN A 85 7.31 -11.48 -4.50
N PHE A 86 6.80 -10.83 -3.45
CA PHE A 86 7.51 -10.03 -2.44
C PHE A 86 8.32 -8.85 -2.99
N GLN A 87 8.03 -8.41 -4.21
CA GLN A 87 8.77 -7.32 -4.85
C GLN A 87 8.18 -5.94 -4.55
N ASN A 88 6.87 -5.85 -4.34
CA ASN A 88 6.19 -4.59 -4.06
C ASN A 88 5.24 -4.69 -2.87
N LYS A 89 5.06 -3.57 -2.19
CA LYS A 89 4.15 -3.40 -1.06
C LYS A 89 3.54 -1.99 -1.11
N ILE A 90 2.25 -1.89 -0.80
CA ILE A 90 1.58 -0.63 -0.47
C ILE A 90 1.06 -0.73 0.97
N THR A 91 1.39 0.26 1.79
CA THR A 91 0.80 0.46 3.11
C THR A 91 -0.17 1.62 3.01
N LEU A 92 -1.39 1.39 3.49
CA LEU A 92 -2.44 2.38 3.64
C LEU A 92 -2.58 2.66 5.14
N ASP A 93 -2.15 3.83 5.58
CA ASP A 93 -2.25 4.28 6.98
C ASP A 93 -3.23 5.46 7.02
N PHE A 94 -4.45 5.21 7.47
CA PHE A 94 -5.49 6.23 7.53
C PHE A 94 -5.78 6.66 8.96
N SER A 95 -5.86 7.97 9.12
CA SER A 95 -5.97 8.64 10.42
C SER A 95 -6.92 9.82 10.34
N GLU A 96 -7.39 10.26 11.50
CA GLU A 96 -8.29 11.39 11.65
C GLU A 96 -7.67 12.43 12.58
N ASN A 97 -7.62 13.68 12.12
CA ASN A 97 -7.14 14.81 12.91
C ASN A 97 -8.10 15.99 12.75
N TYR A 98 -8.61 16.54 13.87
CA TYR A 98 -9.57 17.65 13.86
C TYR A 98 -10.80 17.45 12.92
N ASN A 99 -11.34 16.22 12.86
CA ASN A 99 -12.42 15.79 11.95
C ASN A 99 -12.06 15.75 10.45
N GLU A 100 -10.79 15.92 10.11
CA GLU A 100 -10.28 15.70 8.76
C GLU A 100 -9.65 14.31 8.68
N GLN A 101 -10.06 13.53 7.69
CA GLN A 101 -9.60 12.17 7.47
C GLN A 101 -8.59 12.14 6.33
N PHE A 102 -7.47 11.48 6.57
CA PHE A 102 -6.38 11.33 5.61
C PHE A 102 -6.01 9.87 5.46
N ILE A 103 -5.32 9.58 4.36
CA ILE A 103 -4.64 8.31 4.14
C ILE A 103 -3.22 8.61 3.67
N GLU A 104 -2.24 8.20 4.47
CA GLU A 104 -0.85 8.12 4.08
C GLU A 104 -0.63 6.81 3.33
N ILE A 105 0.02 6.91 2.18
CA ILE A 105 0.28 5.80 1.27
C ILE A 105 1.79 5.64 1.18
N GLU A 106 2.32 4.54 1.71
CA GLU A 106 3.72 4.14 1.56
C GLU A 106 3.84 3.07 0.48
N ILE A 107 4.65 3.35 -0.55
CA ILE A 107 4.98 2.44 -1.64
C ILE A 107 6.42 1.97 -1.48
N LEU A 108 6.60 0.66 -1.57
CA LEU A 108 7.90 -0.01 -1.57
C LEU A 108 7.97 -0.95 -2.77
N GLY A 109 9.15 -1.03 -3.40
CA GLY A 109 9.42 -1.94 -4.51
C GLY A 109 9.85 -1.24 -5.81
N GLU A 110 10.75 -1.88 -6.55
CA GLU A 110 11.39 -1.29 -7.73
C GLU A 110 10.38 -0.96 -8.84
N ASN A 111 9.36 -1.79 -9.04
CA ASN A 111 8.38 -1.61 -10.12
C ASN A 111 7.31 -0.55 -9.81
N TRP A 112 6.99 -0.35 -8.52
CA TRP A 112 5.92 0.56 -8.11
C TRP A 112 6.40 1.98 -7.77
N ASN A 113 7.68 2.16 -7.37
CA ASN A 113 8.21 3.49 -7.10
C ASN A 113 8.38 4.38 -8.33
N GLU A 114 8.47 3.80 -9.53
CA GLU A 114 8.53 4.56 -10.78
C GLU A 114 7.18 5.22 -11.13
N ILE A 115 6.10 4.87 -10.43
CA ILE A 115 4.76 5.38 -10.73
C ILE A 115 4.47 6.64 -9.90
N GLU A 116 4.13 7.71 -10.62
CA GLU A 116 3.74 8.99 -10.05
C GLU A 116 2.25 9.03 -9.73
N TYR A 117 1.92 9.65 -8.59
CA TYR A 117 0.54 9.90 -8.14
C TYR A 117 0.09 11.29 -8.61
#